data_AF-A0A3D3HYK4-F1
#
_entry.id   AF-A0A3D3HYK4-F1
#
_cell.length_a   1.000
_cell.length_b   1.000
_cell.length_c   1.000
_cell.angle_alpha   90.00
_cell.angle_beta   90.00
_cell.angle_gamma   90.00
#
_symmetry.space_group_name_H-M   'P 1'
#
loop_
_entity.id
_entity.type
_entity.pdbx_description
1 polymer ?
#
loop_
_entity_poly.entity_id
_entity_poly.type
_entity_poly.pdbx_seq_one_letter_code
_entity_poly.pdbx_strand_id
1 'polypeptide(L)' 'MKRNHFLDLNEALQNPGKQLDFTIHTSLSQEEDVDLVNPIEGELSAVSTGNILLLSGQFRTRCVVECARCNEPDRKS' A
#
# COMPACT_ATOMS: atom_id res chain seq x y z
N MET A 1 -17.14 -15.71 -1.96
CA MET A 1 -15.92 -15.12 -2.58
C MET A 1 -15.14 -14.39 -1.51
N LYS A 2 -13.98 -14.92 -1.10
CA LYS A 2 -13.08 -14.21 -0.17
C LYS A 2 -12.40 -13.06 -0.94
N ARG A 3 -12.76 -11.83 -0.63
CA ARG A 3 -12.13 -10.61 -1.14
C ARG A 3 -10.80 -10.42 -0.41
N ASN A 4 -9.74 -11.13 -0.83
CA ASN A 4 -8.45 -11.20 -0.12
C ASN A 4 -7.58 -9.93 -0.16
N HIS A 5 -8.07 -8.81 -0.72
CA HIS A 5 -7.28 -7.59 -0.93
C HIS A 5 -7.89 -6.32 -0.29
N PHE A 6 -8.99 -6.43 0.45
CA PHE A 6 -9.60 -5.27 1.11
C PHE A 6 -9.43 -5.37 2.62
N LEU A 7 -9.12 -4.24 3.25
CA LEU A 7 -9.14 -4.10 4.70
C LEU A 7 -10.57 -3.77 5.14
N ASP A 8 -11.04 -4.49 6.16
CA ASP A 8 -12.32 -4.18 6.79
C ASP A 8 -12.11 -3.11 7.87
N LEU A 9 -12.67 -1.92 7.64
CA LEU A 9 -12.58 -0.77 8.55
C LEU A 9 -13.90 -0.51 9.27
N ASN A 10 -14.92 -1.37 9.10
CA ASN A 10 -16.26 -1.14 9.64
C ASN A 10 -16.25 -1.00 11.16
N GLU A 11 -15.40 -1.76 11.84
CA GLU A 11 -15.31 -1.73 13.29
C GLU A 11 -14.81 -0.38 13.83
N ALA A 12 -13.87 0.27 13.14
CA ALA A 12 -13.44 1.63 13.47
C ALA A 12 -14.57 2.64 13.17
N LEU A 13 -15.26 2.49 12.04
CA LEU A 13 -16.35 3.38 11.64
C LEU A 13 -17.53 3.37 12.62
N GLN A 14 -17.89 2.20 13.13
CA GLN A 14 -19.03 2.03 14.05
C GLN A 14 -18.72 2.47 15.49
N ASN A 15 -17.45 2.59 15.85
CA ASN A 15 -17.02 2.87 17.22
C ASN A 15 -16.04 4.06 17.24
N PRO A 16 -16.53 5.31 17.36
CA PRO A 16 -15.68 6.48 17.49
C PRO A 16 -14.64 6.33 18.60
N GLY A 17 -13.39 6.71 18.32
CA GLY A 17 -12.23 6.55 19.21
C GLY A 17 -11.56 5.18 19.14
N LYS A 18 -12.15 4.19 18.45
CA LYS A 18 -11.54 2.87 18.27
C LYS A 18 -10.46 2.92 17.20
N GLN A 19 -9.30 2.36 17.54
CA GLN A 19 -8.17 2.17 16.63
C GLN A 19 -8.11 0.70 16.17
N LEU A 20 -7.87 0.51 14.88
CA LEU A 20 -7.53 -0.77 14.27
C LEU A 20 -6.14 -0.70 13.66
N ASP A 21 -5.33 -1.73 13.89
CA ASP A 21 -3.98 -1.83 13.36
C ASP A 21 -3.86 -3.05 12.44
N PHE A 22 -3.22 -2.85 11.30
CA PHE A 22 -3.09 -3.85 10.24
C PHE A 22 -1.62 -3.99 9.84
N THR A 23 -1.14 -5.24 9.75
CA THR A 23 0.11 -5.55 9.07
C THR A 23 -0.18 -5.80 7.59
N ILE A 24 0.47 -5.04 6.72
CA ILE A 24 0.26 -5.09 5.28
C ILE A 24 1.39 -5.87 4.62
N HIS A 25 1.01 -6.82 3.77
CA HIS A 25 1.90 -7.52 2.85
C HIS A 25 1.15 -7.74 1.54
N THR A 26 1.43 -6.93 0.52
CA THR A 26 0.70 -6.98 -0.75
C THR A 26 1.62 -6.70 -1.93
N SER A 27 1.37 -7.36 -3.05
CA SER A 27 1.94 -6.98 -4.35
C SER A 27 1.01 -5.99 -5.06
N LEU A 28 1.56 -5.07 -5.84
CA LEU A 28 0.78 -4.33 -6.83
C LEU A 28 0.65 -5.19 -8.09
N SER A 29 -0.44 -4.98 -8.83
CA SER A 29 -0.53 -5.48 -10.21
C SER A 29 0.55 -4.75 -11.02
N GLN A 30 1.03 -5.30 -12.15
CA GLN A 30 1.99 -4.58 -13.00
C GLN A 30 1.45 -3.18 -13.33
N GLU A 31 2.14 -2.16 -12.84
CA GLU A 31 1.92 -0.74 -13.15
C GLU A 31 2.86 -0.39 -14.32
N GLU A 32 2.41 0.41 -15.29
CA GLU A 32 3.16 0.66 -16.54
C GLU A 32 4.57 1.25 -16.32
N ASP A 33 4.80 1.96 -15.21
CA ASP A 33 6.04 2.70 -14.95
C ASP A 33 6.86 2.19 -13.75
N VAL A 34 6.34 1.23 -12.98
CA VAL A 34 6.94 0.80 -11.71
C VAL A 34 6.86 -0.72 -11.55
N ASP A 35 8.01 -1.37 -11.73
CA ASP A 35 8.17 -2.79 -11.46
C ASP A 35 8.58 -2.99 -9.99
N LEU A 36 7.67 -3.54 -9.18
CA LEU A 36 8.00 -3.93 -7.81
C LEU A 36 8.91 -5.17 -7.81
N VAL A 37 10.08 -5.04 -7.18
CA VAL A 37 11.00 -6.17 -6.95
C VAL A 37 10.53 -7.02 -5.77
N ASN A 38 9.97 -6.36 -4.77
CA ASN A 38 9.45 -6.97 -3.54
C ASN A 38 8.00 -6.54 -3.28
N PRO A 39 7.21 -7.33 -2.55
CA PRO A 39 5.92 -6.87 -2.03
C PRO A 39 6.05 -5.59 -1.19
N ILE A 40 4.97 -4.82 -1.14
CA ILE A 40 4.82 -3.71 -0.19
C ILE A 40 4.57 -4.30 1.19
N GLU A 41 5.42 -3.94 2.14
CA GLU A 41 5.33 -4.31 3.54
C GLU A 41 5.14 -3.07 4.40
N GLY A 42 4.36 -3.17 5.47
CA GLY A 42 4.25 -2.08 6.42
C GLY A 42 3.11 -2.23 7.40
N GLU A 43 2.80 -1.12 8.06
CA GLU A 43 1.76 -1.02 9.07
C GLU A 43 0.78 0.09 8.69
N LEU A 44 -0.50 -0.15 8.95
CA LEU A 44 -1.58 0.82 8.80
C LEU A 44 -2.40 0.85 10.08
N SER A 45 -2.65 2.03 10.60
CA SER A 45 -3.59 2.30 11.68
C SER A 45 -4.77 3.10 11.16
N ALA A 46 -5.96 2.76 11.64
CA ALA A 46 -7.21 3.45 11.32
C ALA A 46 -7.95 3.82 12.60
N VAL A 47 -8.34 5.09 12.75
CA VAL A 47 -9.11 5.58 13.91
C VAL A 47 -10.25 6.49 13.46
N SER A 48 -11.46 6.22 13.96
CA SER A 48 -12.60 7.10 13.73
C SER A 48 -12.62 8.23 14.75
N THR A 49 -12.71 9.47 14.30
CA THR A 49 -12.92 10.66 15.15
C THR A 49 -14.41 10.97 15.35
N GLY A 50 -15.31 10.10 14.89
CA GLY A 50 -16.77 10.28 14.92
C GLY A 50 -17.33 10.96 13.67
N ASN A 51 -16.55 11.76 12.96
CA ASN A 51 -16.93 12.42 11.70
C ASN A 51 -15.94 12.18 10.55
N ILE A 52 -14.72 11.76 10.86
CA ILE A 52 -13.65 11.49 9.90
C ILE A 52 -12.99 10.16 10.29
N LEU A 53 -12.61 9.36 9.30
CA LEU A 53 -11.74 8.21 9.50
C LEU A 53 -10.30 8.64 9.19
N LEU A 54 -9.44 8.67 10.20
CA LEU A 54 -8.03 8.95 10.05
C LEU A 54 -7.27 7.65 9.77
N LEU A 55 -6.49 7.66 8.70
CA LEU A 55 -5.60 6.56 8.33
C LEU A 55 -4.16 7.05 8.41
N SER A 56 -3.30 6.30 9.07
CA SER A 56 -1.86 6.58 9.15
C SER A 56 -1.10 5.29 8.94
N GLY A 57 -0.06 5.31 8.12
CA GLY A 57 0.72 4.11 7.88
C GLY A 57 2.11 4.42 7.38
N GLN A 58 2.99 3.43 7.55
CA GLN A 58 4.34 3.45 7.01
C GLN A 58 4.54 2.19 6.20
N PHE A 59 4.97 2.36 4.96
CA PHE A 59 5.18 1.27 4.03
C PHE A 59 6.59 1.34 3.45
N ARG A 60 7.12 0.17 3.10
CA ARG A 60 8.40 0.01 2.41
C ARG A 60 8.26 -1.02 1.30
N THR A 61 8.98 -0.77 0.22
CA THR A 61 9.19 -1.73 -0.86
C THR A 61 10.48 -1.36 -1.61
N ARG A 62 10.84 -2.15 -2.61
CA ARG A 62 11.85 -1.80 -3.62
C ARG A 62 11.21 -1.93 -4.99
N CYS A 63 11.42 -0.92 -5.82
CA CYS A 63 11.00 -0.92 -7.21
C CYS A 63 12.18 -0.66 -8.14
N VAL A 64 12.04 -1.10 -9.38
CA VAL A 64 12.82 -0.62 -10.52
C VAL A 64 12.03 0.51 -11.14
N VAL A 65 12.73 1.59 -11.48
CA VAL A 65 12.17 2.74 -12.21
C VAL A 65 12.87 2.85 -13.54
N GLU A 66 12.11 3.11 -14.61
CA GLU A 66 12.72 3.38 -15.90
C GLU A 66 13.60 4.64 -15.80
N CYS A 67 14.83 4.53 -16.29
CA CYS A 67 15.86 5.55 -16.16
C CYS A 67 15.46 6.82 -16.95
N ALA A 68 15.01 7.88 -16.28
CA ALA A 68 14.91 9.20 -16.92
C ALA A 68 16.29 9.89 -17.12
N ARG A 69 17.40 9.24 -16.71
CA ARG A 69 18.72 9.87 -16.54
C ARG A 69 19.84 9.33 -17.42
N CYS A 70 19.59 8.36 -18.28
CA CYS A 70 20.61 7.80 -19.14
C CYS A 70 20.10 7.89 -20.58
N ASN A 71 20.59 8.87 -21.34
CA ASN A 71 20.45 8.96 -22.79
C ASN A 71 21.15 7.78 -23.53
N GLU A 72 21.24 6.61 -22.91
CA GLU A 72 21.83 5.41 -23.49
C GLU A 72 20.73 4.38 -23.75
N PRO A 73 20.63 3.83 -24.97
CA PRO A 73 19.61 2.87 -25.31
C PRO A 73 19.83 1.56 -24.55
N ASP A 74 18.77 1.10 -23.90
CA ASP A 74 18.73 -0.15 -23.17
C ASP A 74 18.91 -1.32 -24.17
N ARG A 75 20.08 -1.96 -24.15
CA ARG A 75 20.34 -3.15 -24.96
C ARG A 75 19.83 -4.37 -24.19
N LYS A 76 18.58 -4.75 -24.47
CA LYS A 76 18.07 -6.10 -24.14
C LYS A 76 19.00 -7.15 -24.76
N SER A 77 19.58 -8.01 -23.91
CA SER A 77 20.30 -9.24 -24.28
C SER A 77 19.39 -10.45 -24.12
#